data_AF-A0A838D8Y9-F1
#
_entry.id   AF-A0A838D8Y9-F1
#
_cell.length_a   1.000
_cell.length_b   1.000
_cell.length_c   1.000
_cell.angle_alpha   90.00
_cell.angle_beta   90.00
_cell.angle_gamma   90.00
#
_symmetry.space_group_name_H-M   'P 1'
#
loop_
_entity.id
_entity.type
_entity.pdbx_description
1 polymer ?
#
loop_
_entity_poly.entity_id
_entity_poly.type
_entity_poly.pdbx_seq_one_letter_code
_entity_poly.pdbx_strand_id
1 'polypeptide(L)'
;MLSNADLAEILALQADTETSATRQRALKRAARSAFLWPEEAAQLLSTGRSLTELHGVGPFVAEHLRGWIDNPPARDETHDVRREGFLTLAEARSILSRDVSWQQRLRGDLHMHTGLDRWLRHGDGDGGSRKGSGL
;
A
#
# COMPACT_ATOMS: atom_id res chain seq x y z
N MET A 1 1.76 -20.62 -5.33
CA MET A 1 1.47 -19.36 -6.07
C MET A 1 1.78 -18.22 -5.12
N LEU A 2 2.49 -17.19 -5.57
CA LEU A 2 2.74 -15.99 -4.75
C LEU A 2 1.44 -15.22 -4.56
N SER A 3 1.15 -14.79 -3.33
CA SER A 3 0.05 -13.87 -3.05
C SER A 3 0.46 -12.43 -3.33
N ASN A 4 -0.51 -11.53 -3.42
CA ASN A 4 -0.28 -10.10 -3.50
C ASN A 4 0.49 -9.55 -2.28
N ALA A 5 0.33 -10.15 -1.10
CA ALA A 5 1.11 -9.80 0.08
C ALA A 5 2.59 -10.16 -0.10
N ASP A 6 2.87 -11.39 -0.58
CA ASP A 6 4.23 -11.82 -0.88
C ASP A 6 4.87 -10.89 -1.93
N LEU A 7 4.14 -10.53 -2.98
CA LEU A 7 4.61 -9.60 -4.02
C LEU A 7 4.82 -8.18 -3.50
N ALA A 8 4.00 -7.72 -2.56
CA ALA A 8 4.17 -6.41 -1.94
C ALA A 8 5.51 -6.30 -1.19
N GLU A 9 5.87 -7.36 -0.47
CA GLU A 9 7.16 -7.44 0.24
C GLU A 9 8.34 -7.50 -0.73
N ILE A 10 8.28 -8.37 -1.74
CA ILE A 10 9.35 -8.47 -2.75
C ILE A 10 9.55 -7.12 -3.46
N LEU A 11 8.46 -6.43 -3.82
CA LEU A 11 8.52 -5.10 -4.43
C LEU A 11 9.15 -4.06 -3.49
N ALA A 12 8.83 -4.10 -2.20
CA ALA A 12 9.39 -3.18 -1.21
C ALA A 12 10.91 -3.39 -1.05
N LEU A 13 11.36 -4.65 -0.93
CA LEU A 13 12.78 -5.00 -0.83
C LEU A 13 13.55 -4.61 -2.09
N GLN A 14 13.02 -4.95 -3.28
CA GLN A 14 13.65 -4.57 -4.55
C GLN A 14 13.80 -3.05 -4.67
N ALA A 15 12.84 -2.29 -4.16
CA ALA A 15 12.91 -0.84 -4.18
C ALA A 15 14.03 -0.27 -3.29
N ASP A 16 14.36 -0.93 -2.19
CA ASP A 16 15.42 -0.48 -1.29
C ASP A 16 16.82 -0.74 -1.87
N THR A 17 16.95 -1.70 -2.78
CA THR A 17 18.18 -1.96 -3.55
C THR A 17 18.29 -1.16 -4.86
N GLU A 18 17.20 -0.55 -5.32
CA GLU A 18 17.16 0.14 -6.61
C GLU A 18 17.81 1.54 -6.54
N THR A 19 18.81 1.75 -7.39
CA THR A 19 19.59 3.00 -7.46
C THR A 19 18.84 4.13 -8.17
N SER A 20 18.00 3.80 -9.15
CA SER A 20 17.24 4.82 -9.89
C SER A 20 16.06 5.31 -9.06
N ALA A 21 16.07 6.59 -8.68
CA ALA A 21 14.98 7.20 -7.90
C ALA A 21 13.59 7.04 -8.54
N THR A 22 13.50 7.09 -9.88
CA THR A 22 12.23 6.89 -10.61
C THR A 22 11.75 5.45 -10.51
N ARG A 23 12.63 4.47 -10.71
CA ARG A 23 12.29 3.04 -10.61
C ARG A 23 11.98 2.65 -9.17
N GLN A 24 12.77 3.12 -8.22
CA GLN A 24 12.52 2.95 -6.80
C GLN A 24 11.12 3.47 -6.42
N ARG A 25 10.73 4.67 -6.86
CA ARG A 25 9.39 5.21 -6.62
C ARG A 25 8.29 4.37 -7.25
N ALA A 26 8.51 3.84 -8.46
CA ALA A 26 7.56 2.96 -9.13
C ALA A 26 7.34 1.66 -8.33
N LEU A 27 8.42 1.01 -7.89
CA LEU A 27 8.37 -0.18 -7.06
C LEU A 27 7.67 0.08 -5.71
N LYS A 28 8.03 1.17 -5.02
CA LYS A 28 7.37 1.57 -3.76
C LYS A 28 5.89 1.90 -3.94
N ARG A 29 5.48 2.42 -5.10
CA ARG A 29 4.06 2.67 -5.42
C ARG A 29 3.33 1.35 -5.66
N ALA A 30 3.92 0.45 -6.44
CA ALA A 30 3.36 -0.86 -6.71
C ALA A 30 3.21 -1.69 -5.42
N ALA A 31 4.24 -1.70 -4.56
CA ALA A 31 4.20 -2.40 -3.27
C ALA A 31 3.00 -1.99 -2.40
N ARG A 32 2.75 -0.67 -2.29
CA ARG A 32 1.58 -0.15 -1.56
C ARG A 32 0.25 -0.52 -2.24
N SER A 33 0.23 -0.52 -3.57
CA SER A 33 -0.97 -0.82 -4.35
C SER A 33 -1.34 -2.30 -4.32
N ALA A 34 -0.36 -3.19 -4.14
CA ALA A 34 -0.55 -4.64 -4.14
C ALA A 34 -1.56 -5.12 -3.10
N PHE A 35 -1.58 -4.51 -1.91
CA PHE A 35 -2.59 -4.78 -0.87
C PHE A 35 -4.02 -4.47 -1.30
N LEU A 36 -4.20 -3.59 -2.29
CA LEU A 36 -5.49 -3.10 -2.75
C LEU A 36 -5.85 -3.59 -4.16
N TRP A 37 -5.04 -4.46 -4.76
CA TRP A 37 -5.40 -5.07 -6.03
C TRP A 37 -6.64 -5.96 -5.85
N PRO A 38 -7.61 -5.90 -6.79
CA PRO A 38 -8.90 -6.57 -6.63
C PRO A 38 -8.82 -8.10 -6.78
N GLU A 39 -7.75 -8.60 -7.41
CA GLU A 39 -7.48 -10.01 -7.67
C GLU A 39 -5.97 -10.28 -7.49
N GLU A 40 -5.60 -11.56 -7.34
CA GLU A 40 -4.18 -11.95 -7.25
C GLU A 40 -3.47 -11.69 -8.57
N ALA A 41 -2.30 -11.06 -8.54
CA ALA A 41 -1.52 -10.76 -9.76
C ALA A 41 -1.14 -12.04 -10.52
N ALA A 42 -0.82 -13.12 -9.80
CA ALA A 42 -0.56 -14.42 -10.39
C ALA A 42 -1.80 -15.04 -11.04
N GLN A 43 -3.00 -14.78 -10.50
CA GLN A 43 -4.25 -15.21 -11.13
C GLN A 43 -4.50 -14.42 -12.41
N LEU A 44 -4.36 -13.09 -12.37
CA LEU A 44 -4.51 -12.24 -13.55
C LEU A 44 -3.57 -12.69 -14.68
N LEU A 45 -2.29 -12.93 -14.37
CA LEU A 45 -1.31 -13.42 -15.34
C LEU A 45 -1.71 -14.80 -15.91
N SER A 46 -2.18 -15.73 -15.08
CA SER A 46 -2.61 -17.07 -15.52
C SER A 46 -3.80 -17.05 -16.49
N THR A 47 -4.62 -16.00 -16.44
CA THR A 47 -5.72 -15.79 -17.40
C THR A 47 -5.29 -15.15 -18.72
N GLY A 48 -3.99 -14.90 -18.91
CA GLY A 48 -3.43 -14.25 -20.10
C GLY A 48 -3.65 -12.73 -20.14
N ARG A 49 -4.13 -12.13 -19.05
CA ARG A 49 -4.35 -10.68 -18.92
C ARG A 49 -3.05 -9.95 -18.58
N SER A 50 -3.02 -8.64 -18.86
CA SER A 50 -1.82 -7.84 -18.66
C SER A 50 -1.70 -7.38 -17.21
N LEU A 51 -0.55 -7.63 -16.58
CA LEU A 51 -0.24 -7.12 -15.24
C LEU A 51 -0.29 -5.58 -15.14
N THR A 52 -0.18 -4.86 -16.26
CA THR A 52 -0.35 -3.40 -16.30
C THR A 52 -1.79 -2.93 -16.06
N GLU A 53 -2.76 -3.84 -16.01
CA GLU A 53 -4.13 -3.53 -15.60
C GLU A 53 -4.22 -3.24 -14.09
N LEU A 54 -3.23 -3.67 -13.31
CA LEU A 54 -3.17 -3.45 -11.87
C LEU A 54 -2.71 -2.02 -11.54
N HIS A 55 -3.38 -1.38 -10.58
CA HIS A 55 -3.04 -0.02 -10.17
C HIS A 55 -1.59 0.08 -9.69
N GLY A 56 -0.86 1.10 -10.14
CA GLY A 56 0.53 1.31 -9.78
C GLY A 56 1.53 0.42 -10.53
N VAL A 57 1.08 -0.43 -11.46
CA VAL A 57 1.94 -1.31 -12.27
C VAL A 57 2.14 -0.73 -13.67
N GLY A 58 3.36 -0.24 -13.92
CA GLY A 58 3.81 0.10 -15.28
C GLY A 58 4.59 -1.07 -15.92
N PRO A 59 4.97 -0.96 -17.20
CA PRO A 59 5.69 -2.03 -17.93
C PRO A 59 6.94 -2.54 -17.18
N PHE A 60 7.74 -1.63 -16.62
CA PHE A 60 8.91 -1.97 -15.81
C PHE A 60 8.59 -2.85 -14.61
N VAL A 61 7.50 -2.55 -13.89
CA VAL A 61 7.08 -3.33 -12.72
C VAL A 61 6.45 -4.65 -13.16
N ALA A 62 5.68 -4.64 -14.25
CA ALA A 62 5.07 -5.85 -14.81
C ALA A 62 6.11 -6.91 -15.20
N GLU A 63 7.26 -6.49 -15.75
CA GLU A 63 8.40 -7.38 -16.05
C GLU A 63 8.91 -8.09 -14.78
N HIS A 64 9.12 -7.35 -13.69
CA HIS A 64 9.58 -7.92 -12.41
C HIS A 64 8.55 -8.89 -11.83
N LEU A 65 7.28 -8.47 -11.79
CA LEU A 65 6.20 -9.29 -11.28
C LEU A 65 6.07 -10.60 -12.05
N ARG A 66 6.12 -10.56 -13.38
CA ARG A 66 6.11 -11.79 -14.20
C ARG A 66 7.27 -12.70 -13.83
N GLY A 67 8.49 -12.16 -13.77
CA GLY A 67 9.68 -12.94 -13.38
C GLY A 67 9.54 -13.63 -12.03
N TRP A 68 9.01 -12.95 -11.01
CA TRP A 68 8.79 -13.55 -9.69
C TRP A 68 7.62 -14.51 -9.63
N ILE A 69 6.54 -14.28 -10.38
CA ILE A 69 5.40 -15.21 -10.45
C ILE A 69 5.83 -16.52 -11.11
N ASP A 70 6.59 -16.43 -12.21
CA ASP A 70 7.07 -17.59 -12.96
C ASP A 70 8.20 -18.33 -12.22
N ASN A 71 9.07 -17.60 -11.53
CA ASN A 71 10.16 -18.14 -10.73
C ASN A 71 10.19 -17.49 -9.32
N PRO A 72 9.38 -18.00 -8.37
CA PRO A 72 9.29 -17.43 -7.03
C PRO A 72 10.64 -17.45 -6.29
N PRO A 73 11.03 -16.35 -5.63
CA PRO A 73 12.19 -16.36 -4.75
C PRO A 73 11.95 -17.29 -3.55
N ALA A 74 13.03 -17.79 -2.93
CA ALA A 74 12.95 -18.61 -1.73
C ALA A 74 12.25 -17.83 -0.59
N ARG A 75 11.31 -18.49 0.09
CA ARG A 75 10.27 -17.85 0.93
C ARG A 75 10.77 -17.30 2.28
N ASP A 76 11.99 -17.63 2.68
CA ASP A 76 12.43 -17.48 4.08
C ASP A 76 12.97 -16.08 4.44
N GLU A 77 13.09 -15.15 3.50
CA GLU A 77 13.78 -13.87 3.75
C GLU A 77 12.89 -12.62 3.74
N THR A 78 11.60 -12.74 3.40
CA THR A 78 10.89 -11.58 2.82
C THR A 78 9.90 -10.85 3.73
N HIS A 79 9.35 -11.49 4.77
CA HIS A 79 8.26 -10.91 5.55
C HIS A 79 8.76 -10.08 6.73
N ASP A 80 8.56 -8.76 6.68
CA ASP A 80 8.62 -7.90 7.87
C ASP A 80 7.44 -8.26 8.79
N VAL A 81 7.73 -8.69 10.03
CA VAL A 81 6.76 -9.07 11.06
C VAL A 81 5.66 -8.00 11.25
N ARG A 82 5.97 -6.72 11.00
CA ARG A 82 4.99 -5.62 11.09
C ARG A 82 3.82 -5.75 10.11
N ARG A 83 3.96 -6.57 9.08
CA ARG A 83 2.97 -6.77 8.01
C ARG A 83 2.34 -8.16 8.05
N GLU A 84 2.67 -8.95 9.06
CA GLU A 84 1.98 -10.20 9.35
C GLU A 84 0.54 -9.94 9.83
N GLY A 85 -0.37 -10.86 9.49
CA GLY A 85 -1.76 -10.82 9.94
C GLY A 85 -2.68 -9.86 9.18
N PHE A 86 -2.17 -9.11 8.20
CA PHE A 86 -3.00 -8.29 7.30
C PHE A 86 -3.44 -9.09 6.08
N LEU A 87 -4.73 -8.97 5.73
CA LEU A 87 -5.28 -9.53 4.50
C LEU A 87 -5.22 -8.49 3.39
N THR A 88 -4.77 -8.91 2.21
CA THR A 88 -4.96 -8.13 0.98
C THR A 88 -6.45 -8.10 0.60
N LEU A 89 -6.82 -7.14 -0.25
CA LEU A 89 -8.17 -7.04 -0.78
C LEU A 89 -8.59 -8.32 -1.54
N ALA A 90 -7.66 -8.91 -2.30
CA ALA A 90 -7.90 -10.16 -3.02
C ALA A 90 -8.19 -11.32 -2.07
N GLU A 91 -7.40 -11.48 -1.00
CA GLU A 91 -7.62 -12.50 0.03
C GLU A 91 -8.93 -12.27 0.78
N ALA A 92 -9.22 -11.03 1.21
CA ALA A 92 -10.45 -10.68 1.88
C ALA A 92 -11.68 -11.00 1.01
N ARG A 93 -11.63 -10.65 -0.29
CA ARG A 93 -12.69 -11.00 -1.26
C ARG A 93 -12.84 -12.51 -1.43
N SER A 94 -11.73 -13.24 -1.50
CA SER A 94 -11.71 -14.71 -1.61
C SER A 94 -12.29 -15.40 -0.38
N ILE A 95 -12.08 -14.85 0.82
CA ILE A 95 -12.70 -15.36 2.05
C ILE A 95 -14.21 -15.05 2.05
N LEU A 96 -14.59 -13.81 1.74
CA LEU A 96 -15.99 -13.37 1.75
C LEU A 96 -16.84 -14.02 0.64
N SER A 97 -16.23 -14.47 -0.46
CA SER A 97 -16.95 -15.17 -1.53
C SER A 97 -17.35 -16.61 -1.16
N ARG A 98 -16.75 -17.19 -0.11
CA ARG A 98 -17.08 -18.55 0.36
C ARG A 98 -18.48 -18.66 0.95
N ASP A 99 -19.05 -17.54 1.40
CA ASP A 99 -20.41 -17.50 1.91
C ASP A 99 -21.07 -16.16 1.52
N VAL A 100 -21.98 -16.25 0.55
CA VAL A 100 -22.70 -15.12 -0.03
C VAL A 100 -23.51 -14.34 1.02
N SER A 101 -23.89 -14.98 2.13
CA SER A 101 -24.60 -14.30 3.22
C SER A 101 -23.76 -13.20 3.88
N TRP A 102 -22.43 -13.30 3.84
CA TRP A 102 -21.53 -12.27 4.37
C TRP A 102 -21.49 -11.04 3.50
N GLN A 103 -21.55 -11.19 2.17
CA GLN A 103 -21.57 -10.05 1.24
C GLN A 103 -22.79 -9.16 1.47
N GLN A 104 -23.95 -9.76 1.78
CA GLN A 104 -25.18 -9.03 2.08
C GLN A 104 -25.16 -8.36 3.47
N ARG A 105 -24.35 -8.87 4.39
CA ARG A 105 -24.24 -8.40 5.78
C ARG A 105 -23.06 -7.46 6.00
N LEU A 106 -22.12 -7.36 5.05
CA LEU A 106 -20.94 -6.51 5.14
C LEU A 106 -21.39 -5.04 5.14
N ARG A 107 -21.53 -4.48 6.34
CA ARG A 107 -21.71 -3.04 6.55
C ARG A 107 -20.34 -2.47 6.88
N GLY A 108 -19.69 -1.90 5.87
CA GLY A 108 -18.44 -1.17 6.09
C GLY A 108 -18.74 0.08 6.91
N ASP A 109 -18.24 0.12 8.14
CA ASP A 109 -18.23 1.35 8.92
C ASP A 109 -16.94 2.11 8.58
N LEU A 110 -17.08 3.12 7.72
CA LEU A 110 -15.95 3.95 7.31
C LEU A 110 -15.66 4.94 8.44
N HIS A 111 -15.00 4.49 9.50
CA HIS A 111 -14.50 5.40 10.54
C HIS A 111 -13.35 6.25 9.97
N MET A 112 -13.73 7.37 9.33
CA MET A 112 -12.82 8.43 8.94
C MET A 112 -12.41 9.20 10.21
N HIS A 113 -11.27 8.83 10.81
CA HIS A 113 -10.59 9.70 11.75
C HIS A 113 -9.86 10.82 10.98
N THR A 114 -10.59 11.72 10.31
CA THR A 114 -10.02 12.98 9.83
C THR A 114 -10.11 14.03 10.94
N GLY A 115 -9.31 13.84 12.00
CA GLY A 115 -9.08 14.87 13.00
C GLY A 115 -8.07 15.90 12.49
N LEU A 116 -8.47 16.74 11.54
CA LEU A 116 -7.66 17.90 11.13
C LEU A 116 -7.98 19.11 12.01
N ASP A 117 -7.85 18.98 13.33
CA ASP A 117 -8.14 20.05 14.30
C ASP A 117 -6.87 20.54 15.02
N ARG A 118 -5.81 20.84 14.27
CA ARG A 118 -4.60 21.44 14.86
C ARG A 118 -3.94 22.54 14.03
N TRP A 119 -4.68 23.42 13.35
CA TRP A 119 -4.05 24.61 12.74
C TRP A 119 -4.90 25.90 12.69
N LEU A 120 -5.92 26.08 13.55
CA LEU A 120 -6.69 27.34 13.60
C LEU A 120 -6.91 27.95 14.98
N ARG A 121 -6.02 27.72 15.96
CA ARG A 121 -5.99 28.54 17.20
C ARG A 121 -4.56 28.80 17.66
N HIS A 122 -3.98 29.87 17.16
CA HIS A 122 -3.52 30.96 18.02
C HIS A 122 -3.40 32.22 17.16
N GLY A 123 -4.47 33.02 17.22
CA GLY A 123 -4.47 34.37 16.72
C GLY A 123 -3.63 35.29 17.60
N ASP A 124 -3.21 36.37 16.94
CA ASP A 124 -2.77 37.65 17.44
C ASP A 124 -3.14 37.98 18.89
N GLY A 125 -2.11 38.40 19.64
CA GLY A 125 -2.22 39.07 20.93
C GLY A 125 -1.14 40.14 21.01
N ASP A 126 -1.49 41.33 20.53
CA ASP A 126 -0.84 42.62 20.73
C ASP A 126 -0.66 42.93 22.25
N GLY A 127 0.40 43.67 22.62
CA GLY A 127 0.57 44.12 24.01
C GLY A 127 2.01 44.36 24.50
N GLY A 128 2.86 45.04 23.72
CA GLY A 128 4.24 45.40 24.12
C GLY A 128 4.41 46.89 24.43
N SER A 129 3.75 47.41 25.47
CA SER A 129 3.89 48.80 25.92
C SER A 129 5.26 49.05 26.57
N ARG A 130 6.16 49.79 25.90
CA ARG A 130 7.39 50.35 26.50
C ARG A 130 7.14 51.81 26.91
N LYS A 131 7.00 52.05 28.22
CA LYS A 131 7.35 53.31 28.87
C LYS A 131 7.96 53.02 30.24
N GLY A 132 9.12 53.63 30.51
CA GLY A 132 9.80 53.57 31.80
C GLY A 132 11.24 54.07 31.71
N SER A 133 11.40 55.39 31.64
CA SER A 133 12.67 56.10 31.84
C SER A 133 13.07 56.06 33.32
N GLY A 134 14.37 55.97 33.64
CA GLY A 134 14.88 56.07 35.00
C GLY A 134 16.41 55.97 35.08
N LEU A 135 17.04 57.15 35.00
CA LEU A 135 18.36 57.56 35.51
C LEU A 135 19.61 56.75 35.15
#